data_AF-A0A2N5H403-F1
#
_entry.id   AF-A0A2N5H403-F1
#
_cell.length_a   1.000
_cell.length_b   1.000
_cell.length_c   1.000
_cell.angle_alpha   90.00
_cell.angle_beta   90.00
_cell.angle_gamma   90.00
#
_symmetry.space_group_name_H-M   'P 1'
#
loop_
_entity.id
_entity.type
_entity.pdbx_description
1 polymer ?
#
loop_
_entity_poly.entity_id
_entity_poly.type
_entity_poly.pdbx_seq_one_letter_code
_entity_poly.pdbx_strand_id
1 'polypeptide(L)'
;MRFLYRRGSFDDLRKELHDVQNAMASEKFIMVDLFFYALLFALLTYPAGSGYFLFAVIFSIVYLSGASLYLLLRKWLKSGSGFKQ
;
A
#
# COMPACT_ATOMS: atom_id res chain seq x y z
N MET A 1 -24.58 28.12 -32.94
CA MET A 1 -24.78 26.80 -32.30
C MET A 1 -23.44 26.17 -31.99
N ARG A 2 -23.38 25.40 -30.89
CA ARG A 2 -22.51 24.20 -30.69
C ARG A 2 -21.10 24.40 -30.08
N PHE A 3 -21.06 24.67 -28.77
CA PHE A 3 -19.89 24.41 -27.90
C PHE A 3 -20.28 23.56 -26.67
N LEU A 4 -20.96 22.43 -26.90
CA LEU A 4 -21.28 21.42 -25.89
C LEU A 4 -20.59 20.08 -26.18
N TYR A 5 -19.43 20.12 -26.83
CA TYR A 5 -18.61 18.94 -27.04
C TYR A 5 -17.73 18.74 -25.81
N ARG A 6 -17.88 17.58 -25.14
CA ARG A 6 -16.86 16.96 -24.26
C ARG A 6 -16.91 17.24 -22.74
N ARG A 7 -18.09 17.13 -22.10
CA ARG A 7 -18.18 16.93 -20.63
C ARG A 7 -18.20 15.46 -20.19
N GLY A 8 -18.59 14.51 -21.05
CA GLY A 8 -18.57 13.07 -20.72
C GLY A 8 -17.17 12.52 -20.42
N SER A 9 -16.13 13.08 -21.05
CA SER A 9 -14.75 12.61 -20.90
C SER A 9 -14.15 12.82 -19.51
N PHE A 10 -14.65 13.78 -18.71
CA PHE A 10 -14.09 14.04 -17.39
C PHE A 10 -14.69 13.12 -16.31
N ASP A 11 -16.00 12.86 -16.38
CA ASP A 11 -16.66 11.95 -15.44
C ASP A 11 -16.26 10.49 -15.69
N ASP A 12 -16.10 10.09 -16.95
CA ASP A 12 -15.61 8.75 -17.30
C ASP A 12 -14.14 8.56 -16.88
N LEU A 13 -13.29 9.57 -17.10
CA LEU A 13 -11.90 9.54 -16.63
C LEU A 13 -11.82 9.49 -15.10
N ARG A 14 -12.74 10.16 -14.40
CA ARG A 14 -12.81 10.13 -12.93
C ARG A 14 -13.23 8.75 -12.40
N LYS A 15 -14.12 8.05 -13.11
CA LYS A 15 -14.50 6.66 -12.78
C LYS A 15 -13.34 5.71 -13.00
N GLU A 16 -12.66 5.79 -14.14
CA GLU A 16 -11.47 4.97 -14.40
C GLU A 16 -10.37 5.23 -13.35
N LEU A 17 -10.12 6.49 -13.00
CA LEU A 17 -9.17 6.83 -11.94
C LEU A 17 -9.56 6.23 -10.59
N HIS A 18 -10.84 6.25 -10.24
CA HIS A 18 -11.35 5.70 -8.99
C HIS A 18 -11.23 4.18 -8.96
N ASP A 19 -11.48 3.50 -10.07
CA ASP A 19 -11.31 2.05 -10.19
C ASP A 19 -9.84 1.65 -10.10
N VAL A 20 -8.95 2.39 -10.74
CA VAL A 20 -7.49 2.21 -10.62
C VAL A 20 -7.04 2.50 -9.19
N GLN A 21 -7.58 3.53 -8.54
CA GLN A 21 -7.26 3.86 -7.16
C GLN A 21 -7.73 2.77 -6.19
N ASN A 22 -8.91 2.19 -6.41
CA ASN A 22 -9.40 1.04 -5.64
C ASN A 22 -8.54 -0.22 -5.90
N ALA A 23 -8.09 -0.43 -7.13
CA ALA A 23 -7.20 -1.54 -7.45
C ALA A 23 -5.83 -1.36 -6.78
N MET A 24 -5.26 -0.15 -6.80
CA MET A 24 -3.99 0.17 -6.12
C MET A 24 -4.12 0.15 -4.58
N ALA A 25 -5.27 0.56 -4.04
CA ALA A 25 -5.57 0.51 -2.61
C ALA A 25 -5.98 -0.90 -2.14
N SER A 26 -5.99 -1.89 -3.04
CA SER A 26 -6.27 -3.27 -2.68
C SER A 26 -5.22 -3.79 -1.71
N GLU A 27 -5.70 -4.45 -0.66
CA GLU A 27 -4.88 -5.05 0.41
C GLU A 27 -3.73 -5.93 -0.12
N LYS A 28 -3.95 -6.58 -1.27
CA LYS A 28 -2.95 -7.46 -1.88
C LYS A 28 -1.76 -6.69 -2.44
N PHE A 29 -2.00 -5.55 -3.10
CA PHE A 29 -0.92 -4.72 -3.65
C PHE A 29 -0.09 -4.10 -2.52
N ILE A 30 -0.76 -3.63 -1.47
CA ILE A 30 -0.07 -3.04 -0.30
C ILE A 30 0.81 -4.07 0.42
N MET A 31 0.33 -5.31 0.60
CA MET A 31 1.13 -6.39 1.19
C MET A 31 2.35 -6.77 0.33
N VAL A 32 2.19 -6.76 -1.00
CA VAL A 32 3.28 -7.04 -1.94
C VAL A 32 4.32 -5.93 -1.94
N ASP A 33 3.90 -4.66 -1.97
CA ASP A 33 4.82 -3.53 -1.88
C ASP A 33 5.61 -3.55 -0.57
N LEU A 34 4.94 -3.88 0.54
CA LEU A 34 5.59 -3.99 1.84
C LEU A 34 6.63 -5.12 1.88
N PHE A 35 6.39 -6.23 1.18
CA PHE A 35 7.37 -7.30 1.01
C PHE A 35 8.61 -6.81 0.27
N PHE A 36 8.44 -6.10 -0.84
CA PHE A 36 9.57 -5.55 -1.59
C PHE A 36 10.34 -4.50 -0.80
N TYR A 37 9.66 -3.61 -0.08
CA TYR A 37 10.32 -2.64 0.79
C TYR A 37 11.09 -3.29 1.92
N ALA A 38 10.52 -4.29 2.59
CA ALA A 38 11.21 -5.02 3.64
C ALA A 38 12.45 -5.75 3.10
N LEU A 39 12.37 -6.31 1.88
CA LEU A 39 13.48 -6.99 1.22
C LEU A 39 14.59 -6.00 0.86
N LEU A 40 14.24 -4.86 0.30
CA LEU A 40 15.18 -3.80 -0.05
C LEU A 40 15.85 -3.23 1.21
N PHE A 41 15.09 -3.03 2.29
CA PHE A 41 15.61 -2.56 3.57
C PHE A 41 16.57 -3.57 4.21
N ALA A 42 16.21 -4.85 4.18
CA ALA A 42 17.08 -5.92 4.64
C ALA A 42 18.38 -5.98 3.81
N LEU A 43 18.30 -5.80 2.49
CA LEU A 43 19.46 -5.80 1.60
C LEU A 43 20.40 -4.62 1.87
N LEU A 44 19.86 -3.41 2.07
CA LEU A 44 20.65 -2.21 2.38
C LEU A 44 21.26 -2.26 3.78
N THR A 45 20.54 -2.84 4.75
CA THR A 45 21.00 -2.91 6.14
C THR A 45 21.98 -4.05 6.37
N TYR A 46 21.96 -5.10 5.54
CA TYR A 46 22.80 -6.27 5.69
C TYR A 46 24.29 -5.92 5.57
N PRO A 47 25.07 -6.06 6.66
CA PRO A 47 26.50 -5.87 6.58
C PRO A 47 27.13 -7.01 5.77
N ALA A 48 27.98 -6.65 4.81
CA ALA A 48 28.73 -7.57 3.95
C ALA A 48 29.64 -8.47 4.80
N GLY A 49 29.13 -9.64 5.19
CA GLY A 49 29.85 -10.59 6.06
C GLY A 49 29.01 -11.16 7.21
N SER A 50 27.79 -10.63 7.44
CA SER A 50 26.84 -11.31 8.33
C SER A 50 26.33 -12.61 7.69
N GLY A 51 25.71 -13.50 8.48
CA GLY A 51 25.15 -14.74 7.97
C GLY A 51 23.75 -14.56 7.40
N TYR A 52 23.34 -15.42 6.47
CA TYR A 52 21.98 -15.45 5.88
C TYR A 52 20.86 -15.49 6.92
N PHE A 53 21.12 -16.05 8.10
CA PHE A 53 20.18 -16.07 9.22
C PHE A 53 19.83 -14.65 9.71
N LEU A 54 20.82 -13.77 9.81
CA LEU A 54 20.65 -12.42 10.33
C LEU A 54 19.85 -11.55 9.34
N PHE A 55 20.05 -11.77 8.04
CA PHE A 55 19.20 -11.21 6.99
C PHE A 55 17.73 -11.61 7.14
N ALA A 56 17.46 -12.91 7.32
CA ALA A 56 16.09 -13.42 7.48
C ALA A 56 15.39 -12.86 8.73
N VAL A 57 16.14 -12.68 9.83
CA VAL A 57 15.63 -12.07 11.06
C VAL A 57 15.28 -10.60 10.85
N ILE A 58 16.19 -9.80 10.27
CA ILE A 58 15.94 -8.38 9.97
C ILE A 58 14.74 -8.23 9.04
N PHE A 59 14.70 -9.01 7.96
CA PHE A 59 13.59 -9.02 7.02
C PHE A 59 12.25 -9.31 7.72
N SER A 60 12.22 -10.35 8.57
CA SER A 60 11.01 -10.74 9.30
C SER A 60 10.53 -9.64 10.26
N ILE A 61 11.44 -8.99 10.98
CA ILE A 61 11.09 -7.89 11.92
C ILE A 61 10.52 -6.69 11.17
N VAL A 62 11.18 -6.27 10.08
CA VAL A 62 10.74 -5.12 9.28
C VAL A 62 9.38 -5.42 8.63
N TYR A 63 9.21 -6.63 8.08
CA TYR A 63 7.95 -7.04 7.46
C TYR A 63 6.81 -7.12 8.48
N LEU A 64 7.03 -7.77 9.64
CA LEU A 64 6.02 -7.88 10.70
C LEU A 64 5.65 -6.52 11.29
N SER A 65 6.62 -5.64 11.53
CA SER A 65 6.34 -4.30 12.05
C SER A 65 5.52 -3.48 11.06
N GLY A 66 5.89 -3.49 9.77
CA GLY A 66 5.11 -2.84 8.71
C GLY A 66 3.70 -3.41 8.57
N ALA A 67 3.54 -4.74 8.62
CA ALA A 67 2.25 -5.40 8.50
C ALA A 67 1.35 -5.08 9.71
N SER A 68 1.93 -5.05 10.91
CA SER A 68 1.22 -4.67 12.14
C SER A 68 0.72 -3.23 12.09
N LEU A 69 1.55 -2.32 11.57
CA LEU A 69 1.21 -0.90 11.41
C LEU A 69 0.06 -0.75 10.40
N TYR A 70 0.13 -1.47 9.28
CA TYR A 70 -0.94 -1.48 8.28
C TYR A 70 -2.27 -1.98 8.86
N LEU A 71 -2.25 -3.09 9.61
CA LEU A 71 -3.46 -3.63 10.26
C LEU A 71 -4.02 -2.67 11.31
N LEU A 72 -3.16 -2.03 12.10
CA LEU A 72 -3.56 -1.00 13.07
C LEU A 72 -4.20 0.18 12.37
N LEU A 73 -3.58 0.71 11.31
CA LEU A 73 -4.07 1.85 10.55
C LEU A 73 -5.42 1.54 9.91
N ARG A 74 -5.57 0.35 9.33
CA ARG A 74 -6.83 -0.14 8.77
C ARG A 74 -7.92 -0.27 9.83
N LYS A 75 -7.59 -0.83 10.99
CA LYS A 75 -8.52 -0.95 12.12
C LYS A 75 -8.94 0.43 12.64
N TRP A 76 -8.01 1.37 12.71
CA TRP A 76 -8.27 2.76 13.10
C TRP A 76 -9.17 3.48 12.11
N LEU A 77 -8.89 3.38 10.81
CA LEU A 77 -9.71 3.98 9.76
C LEU A 77 -11.15 3.41 9.76
N LYS A 78 -11.27 2.10 9.95
CA LYS A 78 -12.58 1.42 10.06
C LYS A 78 -13.33 1.77 11.35
N SER A 79 -12.61 2.03 12.45
CA SER A 79 -13.22 2.45 13.71
C SER A 79 -13.64 3.93 13.68
N GLY A 80 -12.85 4.79 13.02
CA GLY A 80 -13.15 6.22 12.87
C GLY A 80 -14.35 6.49 11.97
N SER A 81 -14.63 5.63 11.00
CA SER A 81 -15.87 5.69 10.21
C SER A 81 -17.11 5.21 10.98
N GLY A 82 -16.94 4.58 12.15
CA GLY A 82 -18.02 4.19 13.06
C GLY A 82 -18.55 5.32 13.96
N PHE A 83 -17.92 6.50 13.97
CA PHE A 83 -18.39 7.67 14.74
C PHE A 83 -19.42 8.53 13.96
N LYS A 84 -19.84 8.07 12.77
CA LYS A 84 -20.95 8.63 12.00
C LYS A 84 -22.07 7.60 11.77
N GLN A 85 -22.58 7.03 12.86
CA GLN A 85 -23.94 6.47 12.88
C GLN A 85 -24.68 7.00 14.10
#